data_AF-A0A9D2CW26-F1
#
_entry.id   AF-A0A9D2CW26-F1
#
_cell.length_a   1.000
_cell.length_b   1.000
_cell.length_c   1.000
_cell.angle_alpha   90.00
_cell.angle_beta   90.00
_cell.angle_gamma   90.00
#
_symmetry.space_group_name_H-M   'P 1'
#
loop_
_entity.id
_entity.type
_entity.pdbx_description
1 polymer ?
#
loop_
_entity_poly.entity_id
_entity_poly.type
_entity_poly.pdbx_seq_one_letter_code
_entity_poly.pdbx_strand_id
1 'polypeptide(L)' 'MDKAMDLIKTKYLIYRISYEGISCRETPRFPVEAIRESVMNVIVHKDYSSGVSIQISMFSAYITFWNFGLLPED' A
#
# COMPACT_ATOMS: atom_id res chain seq x y z
N MET A 1 -4.38 -9.65 5.13
CA MET A 1 -3.30 -8.67 4.89
C MET A 1 -2.46 -9.11 3.69
N ASP A 2 -1.95 -10.34 3.69
CA ASP A 2 -1.14 -10.89 2.58
C ASP A 2 -1.76 -10.73 1.19
N LYS A 3 -3.04 -11.09 1.02
CA LYS A 3 -3.75 -10.93 -0.26
C LYS A 3 -3.77 -9.48 -0.78
N ALA A 4 -3.87 -8.49 0.12
CA ALA A 4 -3.85 -7.08 -0.27
C ALA A 4 -2.44 -6.66 -0.70
N MET A 5 -1.41 -7.11 0.02
CA MET A 5 -0.02 -6.87 -0.34
C MET A 5 0.36 -7.50 -1.68
N ASP A 6 -0.07 -8.74 -1.91
CA ASP A 6 0.16 -9.44 -3.17
C ASP A 6 -0.50 -8.70 -4.34
N LEU A 7 -1.74 -8.25 -4.15
CA LEU A 7 -2.46 -7.49 -5.17
C LEU A 7 -1.76 -6.15 -5.47
N ILE A 8 -1.37 -5.40 -4.44
CA ILE A 8 -0.65 -4.13 -4.62
C ILE A 8 0.67 -4.36 -5.36
N LYS A 9 1.48 -5.32 -4.93
CA LYS A 9 2.78 -5.64 -5.57
C LYS A 9 2.61 -6.07 -7.02
N THR A 10 1.68 -6.97 -7.32
CA THR A 10 1.60 -7.61 -8.64
C THR A 10 0.81 -6.80 -9.67
N LYS A 11 -0.18 -6.01 -9.26
CA LYS A 11 -1.09 -5.32 -10.18
C LYS A 11 -0.94 -3.81 -10.20
N TYR A 12 -0.54 -3.21 -9.08
CA TYR A 12 -0.63 -1.76 -8.92
C TYR A 12 0.74 -1.10 -8.73
N LEU A 13 1.74 -1.83 -8.24
CA LEU A 13 3.06 -1.27 -8.01
C LEU A 13 3.83 -1.15 -9.32
N ILE A 14 4.29 0.06 -9.61
CA ILE A 14 5.14 0.32 -10.76
C ILE A 14 6.58 -0.03 -10.38
N TYR A 15 7.21 -0.90 -11.17
CA TYR A 15 8.62 -1.25 -11.03
C TYR A 15 9.45 -0.51 -12.07
N ARG A 16 10.58 0.04 -11.64
CA ARG A 16 11.64 0.52 -12.52
C ARG A 16 12.48 -0.67 -12.94
N ILE A 17 12.56 -0.89 -14.25
CA ILE A 17 13.38 -1.93 -14.84
C ILE A 17 14.77 -1.36 -15.12
N SER A 18 15.79 -2.05 -14.63
CA SER A 18 17.20 -1.74 -14.86
C SER A 18 17.94 -3.02 -15.20
N TYR A 19 19.11 -2.92 -15.85
CA TYR A 19 19.91 -4.07 -16.25
C TYR A 19 21.26 -4.05 -15.54
N GLU A 20 21.61 -5.16 -14.91
CA GLU A 20 22.97 -5.43 -14.41
C GLU A 20 23.56 -6.53 -15.29
N GLY A 21 24.25 -6.11 -16.36
CA GLY A 21 24.70 -7.01 -17.43
C GLY A 21 23.51 -7.60 -18.20
N ILE A 22 23.36 -8.92 -18.13
CA ILE A 22 22.23 -9.66 -18.75
C ILE A 22 21.04 -9.86 -17.80
N SER A 23 21.17 -9.48 -16.52
CA SER A 23 20.11 -9.68 -15.52
C SER A 23 19.17 -8.47 -15.46
N CYS A 24 17.86 -8.74 -15.50
CA CYS A 24 16.82 -7.74 -15.27
C CYS A 24 16.63 -7.53 -13.77
N ARG A 25 16.83 -6.30 -13.29
CA ARG A 25 16.59 -5.87 -11.91
C ARG A 25 15.37 -4.97 -11.85
N GLU A 26 14.32 -5.48 -11.23
CA GLU A 26 13.08 -4.76 -10.97
C GLU A 26 13.14 -4.08 -9.60
N THR A 27 13.07 -2.75 -9.58
CA THR A 27 13.06 -1.97 -8.33
C THR A 27 11.71 -1.30 -8.15
N PRO A 28 10.98 -1.57 -7.04
CA PRO A 28 9.68 -0.97 -6.81
C PRO A 28 9.80 0.56 -6.68
N ARG A 29 8.81 1.30 -7.19
CA ARG A 29 8.77 2.77 -7.09
C ARG A 29 8.76 3.25 -5.65
N PHE A 30 8.03 2.56 -4.78
CA PHE A 30 7.90 2.87 -3.36
C PHE A 30 8.50 1.74 -2.51
N PRO A 31 9.04 2.04 -1.32
CA PRO A 31 9.50 1.02 -0.40
C PRO A 31 8.37 0.06 -0.03
N VAL A 32 8.58 -1.24 -0.25
CA VAL A 32 7.58 -2.28 0.04
C VAL A 32 7.19 -2.29 1.52
N GLU A 33 8.15 -2.05 2.42
CA GLU A 33 7.90 -1.98 3.85
C GLU A 33 6.99 -0.81 4.25
N ALA A 34 7.14 0.35 3.61
CA ALA A 34 6.28 1.49 3.87
C ALA A 34 4.83 1.23 3.43
N ILE A 35 4.64 0.55 2.29
CA ILE A 35 3.31 0.10 1.84
C ILE A 35 2.73 -0.91 2.82
N ARG A 36 3.54 -1.89 3.27
CA ARG A 36 3.14 -2.90 4.23
C ARG A 36 2.63 -2.28 5.53
N GLU A 37 3.38 -1.31 6.06
CA GLU A 37 3.02 -0.57 7.26
C GLU A 37 1.75 0.25 7.05
N SER A 38 1.61 0.92 5.91
CA SER A 38 0.41 1.70 5.58
C SER A 38 -0.84 0.82 5.51
N VAL A 39 -0.73 -0.37 4.92
CA VAL A 39 -1.80 -1.39 4.91
C VAL A 39 -2.11 -1.89 6.32
N MET A 40 -1.10 -2.07 7.16
CA MET A 40 -1.29 -2.48 8.54
C MET A 40 -2.02 -1.41 9.35
N ASN A 41 -1.60 -0.15 9.24
CA ASN A 41 -2.21 0.99 9.93
C ASN A 41 -3.69 1.15 9.59
N VAL A 42 -4.04 1.11 8.29
CA VAL A 42 -5.42 1.29 7.85
C VAL A 42 -6.33 0.12 8.25
N ILE A 43 -5.77 -1.08 8.47
CA ILE A 43 -6.51 -2.24 8.99
C ILE A 43 -6.69 -2.11 10.50
N VAL A 44 -5.61 -1.84 11.24
CA VAL A 44 -5.60 -1.81 12.71
C VAL A 44 -6.46 -0.65 13.25
N HIS A 45 -6.39 0.51 12.62
CA HIS A 45 -7.09 1.72 13.07
C HIS A 45 -8.46 1.93 12.42
N LYS A 46 -8.97 0.93 11.71
CA LYS A 46 -10.32 0.99 11.14
C LYS A 46 -11.37 0.96 12.24
N ASP A 47 -12.31 1.90 12.20
CA ASP A 47 -13.55 1.75 12.93
C ASP A 47 -14.47 0.75 12.19
N TYR A 48 -14.44 -0.50 12.66
CA TYR A 48 -15.24 -1.60 12.12
C TYR A 48 -16.74 -1.48 12.38
N SER A 49 -17.17 -0.60 13.31
CA SER A 49 -18.60 -0.38 13.59
C SER A 49 -19.29 0.45 12.50
N SER A 50 -18.53 1.29 11.80
CA SER A 50 -19.03 2.19 10.77
C SER A 50 -19.59 1.51 9.51
N GLY A 51 -19.24 0.24 9.26
CA GLY A 51 -19.59 -0.48 8.03
C GLY A 51 -18.89 0.04 6.76
N VAL A 52 -18.11 1.13 6.84
CA VAL A 52 -17.39 1.72 5.69
C VAL A 52 -16.20 0.83 5.34
N SER A 53 -15.94 0.60 4.05
CA SER A 53 -14.77 -0.16 3.59
C SER A 53 -13.49 0.67 3.63
N ILE A 54 -12.34 0.00 3.73
CA ILE A 54 -11.03 0.63 3.53
C ILE A 54 -10.89 1.01 2.06
N GLN A 55 -10.39 2.21 1.78
CA GLN A 55 -10.13 2.70 0.44
C GLN A 55 -8.62 2.88 0.24
N ILE A 56 -8.09 2.29 -0.83
CA ILE A 56 -6.70 2.42 -1.24
C ILE A 56 -6.70 2.95 -2.68
N SER A 57 -6.12 4.13 -2.88
CA SER A 57 -6.08 4.79 -4.19
C SER A 57 -4.63 4.94 -4.66
N MET A 58 -4.38 4.53 -5.89
CA MET A 58 -3.04 4.50 -6.49
C MET A 58 -2.93 5.62 -7.53
N PHE A 59 -1.97 6.52 -7.34
CA PHE A 59 -1.65 7.57 -8.29
C PHE A 59 -0.21 7.39 -8.80
N SER A 60 0.14 8.11 -9.86
CA SER A 60 1.48 8.01 -10.46
C SER A 60 2.60 8.38 -9.47
N ALA A 61 2.36 9.36 -8.59
CA ALA A 61 3.36 9.90 -7.68
C ALA A 61 3.16 9.51 -6.20
N TYR A 62 1.97 9.06 -5.80
CA TYR A 62 1.65 8.74 -4.42
C TYR A 62 0.57 7.67 -4.30
N ILE A 63 0.40 7.13 -3.10
CA ILE A 63 -0.64 6.16 -2.74
C ILE A 63 -1.39 6.73 -1.54
N THR A 64 -2.71 6.69 -1.58
CA THR A 64 -3.57 7.12 -0.48
C THR A 64 -4.17 5.89 0.19
N PHE A 65 -4.05 5.81 1.51
CA PHE A 65 -4.71 4.82 2.36
C PHE A 65 -5.72 5.55 3.24
N TRP A 66 -6.99 5.16 3.17
CA TRP A 66 -8.07 5.81 3.89
C TRP A 66 -8.99 4.79 4.55
N ASN A 67 -9.34 5.04 5.80
CA ASN A 67 -10.40 4.37 6.52
C ASN A 67 -11.20 5.39 7.32
N PHE A 68 -12.46 5.05 7.60
CA PHE A 68 -13.22 5.78 8.60
C PHE A 68 -12.64 5.52 10.00
N GLY A 69 -12.47 6.59 10.77
CA GLY A 69 -11.92 6.58 12.11
C GLY A 69 -11.67 8.01 12.60
N LEU A 70 -11.73 8.20 13.91
CA LEU A 70 -11.38 9.45 14.57
C LEU A 70 -9.95 9.34 15.12
N LEU A 71 -9.25 10.47 15.18
CA LEU A 71 -8.00 10.52 15.94
C LEU A 71 -8.34 10.39 17.44
N PRO A 72 -7.48 9.70 18.23
CA PRO A 72 -7.62 9.69 19.68
C PRO A 72 -7.66 11.13 20.22
N GLU A 73 -8.45 11.35 21.26
CA GLU A 73 -8.36 12.58 22.06
C GLU A 73 -7.07 12.53 22.91
N ASP A 74 -6.43 13.68 23.08
CA ASP A 74 -5.20 13.84 23.90
C ASP A 74 -5.44 13.58 25.40
#